data_AF-A0A9Q9DD47-F1
#
_entry.id   AF-A0A9Q9DD47-F1
#
_cell.length_a   1.000
_cell.length_b   1.000
_cell.length_c   1.000
_cell.angle_alpha   90.00
_cell.angle_beta   90.00
_cell.angle_gamma   90.00
#
_symmetry.space_group_name_H-M   'P 1'
#
loop_
_entity.id
_entity.type
_entity.pdbx_description
1 polymer ?
#
loop_
_entity_poly.entity_id
_entity_poly.type
_entity_poly.pdbx_seq_one_letter_code
_entity_poly.pdbx_strand_id
1 'polypeptide(L)'
;MAPEPELLRIGGGAVAGTNSSELIGDVRPALDASFDGVVYVPTAVQPTLGVETYPEFIEAGVPSIFYWVGGTSPEQVEKARQENRPVPSNHSPFFAPAPETSIKTGAKVLAISVLEKAGVD
;
A
#
# COMPACT_ATOMS: atom_id res chain seq x y z
N MET A 1 25.51 -20.67 -36.29
CA MET A 1 24.25 -20.14 -35.73
C MET A 1 24.59 -18.91 -34.93
N ALA A 2 23.76 -17.87 -34.96
CA ALA A 2 23.96 -16.72 -34.09
C ALA A 2 23.73 -17.14 -32.63
N PRO A 3 24.50 -16.59 -31.66
CA PRO A 3 24.24 -16.82 -30.25
C PRO A 3 22.84 -16.31 -29.87
N GLU A 4 22.24 -16.96 -28.88
CA GLU A 4 20.96 -16.54 -28.31
C GLU A 4 21.09 -15.09 -27.78
N PRO A 5 20.12 -14.20 -28.07
CA PRO A 5 20.22 -12.82 -27.61
C PRO A 5 20.20 -12.76 -26.09
N GLU A 6 21.06 -11.91 -25.54
CA GLU A 6 21.02 -11.57 -24.12
C GLU A 6 19.76 -10.72 -23.85
N LEU A 7 18.77 -11.31 -23.19
CA LEU A 7 17.59 -10.57 -22.72
C LEU A 7 17.95 -9.78 -21.47
N LEU A 8 18.58 -8.63 -21.67
CA LEU A 8 18.74 -7.65 -20.61
C LEU A 8 17.36 -7.05 -20.31
N ARG A 9 16.80 -7.34 -19.13
CA ARG A 9 15.72 -6.51 -18.56
C ARG A 9 16.34 -5.16 -18.22
N ILE A 10 16.44 -4.29 -19.21
CA ILE A 10 16.67 -2.87 -18.99
C ILE A 10 15.37 -2.38 -18.34
N GLY A 11 15.45 -1.90 -17.09
CA GLY A 11 14.30 -1.63 -16.21
C GLY A 11 13.19 -0.75 -16.82
N GLY A 12 12.12 -0.52 -16.06
CA GLY A 12 10.94 0.23 -16.52
C GLY A 12 9.69 -0.63 -16.72
N GLY A 13 9.42 -1.53 -15.78
CA GLY A 13 8.22 -2.35 -15.79
C GLY A 13 7.92 -2.84 -14.39
N ALA A 14 6.64 -2.84 -14.00
CA ALA A 14 6.23 -3.22 -12.65
C ALA A 14 6.84 -4.56 -12.23
N VAL A 15 7.43 -4.56 -11.05
CA VAL A 15 7.95 -5.76 -10.38
C VAL A 15 7.07 -6.06 -9.18
N ALA A 16 7.02 -7.34 -8.79
CA ALA A 16 6.31 -7.73 -7.59
C ALA A 16 7.01 -7.12 -6.38
N GLY A 17 6.34 -6.21 -5.68
CA GLY A 17 6.81 -5.67 -4.41
C GLY A 17 6.46 -6.60 -3.25
N THR A 18 7.43 -6.93 -2.41
CA THR A 18 7.18 -7.58 -1.12
C THR A 18 7.53 -6.60 -0.01
N ASN A 19 6.56 -6.30 0.85
CA ASN A 19 6.80 -5.42 2.00
C ASN A 19 7.77 -6.09 2.99
N SER A 20 8.71 -5.31 3.53
CA SER A 20 9.69 -5.79 4.51
C SER A 20 9.01 -6.14 5.83
N SER A 21 9.12 -7.42 6.24
CA SER A 21 8.58 -7.89 7.53
C SER A 21 9.32 -7.27 8.72
N GLU A 22 10.61 -6.96 8.57
CA GLU A 22 11.40 -6.25 9.60
C GLU A 22 10.86 -4.84 9.81
N LEU A 23 10.73 -4.05 8.72
CA LEU A 23 10.18 -2.69 8.84
C LEU A 23 8.75 -2.68 9.39
N ILE A 24 7.91 -3.65 8.98
CA ILE A 24 6.56 -3.80 9.55
C ILE A 24 6.62 -4.07 11.06
N GLY A 25 7.57 -4.91 11.49
CA GLY A 25 7.82 -5.19 12.91
C GLY A 25 8.22 -3.94 13.69
N ASP A 26 9.13 -3.14 13.14
CA ASP A 26 9.62 -1.90 13.74
C ASP A 26 8.47 -0.90 14.00
N VAL A 27 7.63 -0.64 12.99
CA VAL A 27 6.61 0.42 13.07
C VAL A 27 5.28 -0.04 13.69
N ARG A 28 5.04 -1.36 13.76
CA ARG A 28 3.76 -1.92 14.23
C ARG A 28 3.33 -1.38 15.60
N PRO A 29 4.17 -1.36 16.65
CA PRO A 29 3.74 -0.90 17.97
C PRO A 29 3.19 0.53 17.97
N ALA A 30 3.86 1.45 17.25
CA ALA A 30 3.44 2.85 17.17
C ALA A 30 2.17 3.03 16.34
N LEU A 31 2.00 2.23 15.28
CA LEU A 31 0.76 2.22 14.50
C LEU A 31 -0.41 1.68 15.31
N ASP A 32 -0.23 0.57 16.02
CA ASP A 32 -1.26 -0.02 16.89
C ASP A 32 -1.65 0.92 18.04
N ALA A 33 -0.70 1.68 18.58
CA ALA A 33 -0.98 2.71 19.60
C ALA A 33 -1.73 3.94 19.02
N SER A 34 -1.60 4.18 17.71
CA SER A 34 -2.11 5.40 17.05
C SER A 34 -3.43 5.22 16.32
N PHE A 35 -3.83 3.96 16.06
CA PHE A 35 -4.97 3.60 15.22
C PHE A 35 -5.63 2.30 15.71
N ASP A 36 -6.96 2.31 15.84
CA ASP A 36 -7.73 1.10 16.15
C ASP A 36 -8.04 0.22 14.92
N GLY A 37 -7.75 0.72 13.71
CA GLY A 37 -8.21 0.15 12.43
C GLY A 37 -7.12 -0.45 11.55
N VAL A 38 -5.94 -0.76 12.10
CA VAL A 38 -4.82 -1.33 11.31
C VAL A 38 -5.11 -2.79 10.97
N VAL A 39 -4.94 -3.15 9.70
CA VAL A 39 -5.07 -4.53 9.23
C VAL A 39 -3.74 -5.00 8.67
N TYR A 40 -3.14 -6.01 9.30
CA TYR A 40 -1.95 -6.67 8.80
C TYR A 40 -2.32 -7.81 7.87
N VAL A 41 -1.92 -7.69 6.61
CA VAL A 41 -2.18 -8.72 5.58
C VAL A 41 -1.23 -9.91 5.81
N PRO A 42 -1.76 -11.13 6.07
CA PRO A 42 -0.92 -12.31 6.23
C PRO A 42 -0.18 -12.67 4.94
N THR A 43 1.02 -13.26 5.05
CA THR A 43 1.83 -13.69 3.90
C THR A 43 1.15 -14.75 3.02
N ALA A 44 0.16 -15.47 3.56
CA ALA A 44 -0.63 -16.44 2.82
C ALA A 44 -1.67 -15.81 1.87
N VAL A 45 -1.94 -14.50 1.98
CA VAL A 45 -2.87 -13.81 1.08
C VAL A 45 -2.21 -13.61 -0.28
N GLN A 46 -2.96 -13.92 -1.36
CA GLN A 46 -2.46 -13.74 -2.71
C GLN A 46 -2.15 -12.25 -3.00
N PRO A 47 -1.03 -11.94 -3.67
CA PRO A 47 -0.72 -10.58 -4.07
C PRO A 47 -1.80 -9.97 -4.97
N THR A 48 -1.97 -8.65 -4.89
CA THR A 48 -2.87 -7.93 -5.79
C THR A 48 -2.32 -7.91 -7.21
N LEU A 49 -3.20 -7.96 -8.22
CA LEU A 49 -2.82 -7.77 -9.63
C LEU A 49 -2.61 -6.29 -10.02
N GLY A 50 -2.61 -5.37 -9.03
CA GLY A 50 -2.27 -3.97 -9.25
C GLY A 50 -0.83 -3.84 -9.74
N VAL A 51 -0.63 -3.01 -10.75
CA VAL A 51 0.67 -2.76 -11.38
C VAL A 51 1.19 -1.44 -10.81
N GLU A 52 2.35 -1.49 -10.15
CA GLU A 52 3.02 -0.32 -9.56
C GLU A 52 4.50 -0.32 -9.94
N THR A 53 5.10 0.86 -10.07
CA THR A 53 6.54 1.01 -10.39
C THR A 53 7.41 1.20 -9.16
N TYR A 54 6.85 1.61 -8.01
CA TYR A 54 7.60 1.78 -6.77
C TYR A 54 8.43 0.54 -6.35
N PRO A 55 7.97 -0.70 -6.55
CA PRO A 55 8.76 -1.89 -6.24
C PRO A 55 10.14 -1.98 -6.91
N GLU A 56 10.46 -1.16 -7.92
CA GLU A 56 11.83 -1.06 -8.47
C GLU A 56 12.86 -0.67 -7.38
N PHE A 57 12.49 0.11 -6.37
CA PHE A 57 13.36 0.41 -5.24
C PHE A 57 13.61 -0.81 -4.35
N ILE A 58 12.60 -1.67 -4.19
CA ILE A 58 12.72 -2.92 -3.45
C ILE A 58 13.67 -3.88 -4.18
N GLU A 59 13.53 -4.00 -5.50
CA GLU A 59 14.43 -4.79 -6.34
C GLU A 59 15.87 -4.27 -6.28
N ALA A 60 16.06 -2.95 -6.19
CA ALA A 60 17.37 -2.32 -5.98
C ALA A 60 17.94 -2.50 -4.55
N GLY A 61 17.25 -3.23 -3.67
CA GLY A 61 17.72 -3.58 -2.33
C GLY A 61 17.31 -2.60 -1.24
N VAL A 62 16.38 -1.68 -1.49
CA VAL A 62 15.84 -0.79 -0.45
C VAL A 62 14.66 -1.49 0.23
N PRO A 63 14.74 -1.85 1.53
CA PRO A 63 13.59 -2.39 2.24
C PRO A 63 12.49 -1.33 2.30
N SER A 64 11.25 -1.70 1.93
CA SER A 64 10.12 -0.76 1.91
C SER A 64 8.85 -1.37 2.48
N ILE A 65 7.92 -0.48 2.84
CA ILE A 65 6.51 -0.82 3.12
C ILE A 65 5.64 -0.02 2.16
N PHE A 66 4.75 -0.71 1.44
CA PHE A 66 3.66 -0.11 0.69
C PHE A 66 2.36 -0.21 1.49
N TYR A 67 1.76 0.93 1.81
CA TYR A 67 0.54 1.03 2.62
C TYR A 67 -0.72 1.14 1.77
N TRP A 68 -1.80 0.51 2.23
CA TRP A 68 -3.15 0.82 1.77
C TRP A 68 -3.83 1.70 2.82
N VAL A 69 -4.37 2.84 2.38
CA VAL A 69 -5.12 3.76 3.24
C VAL A 69 -6.59 3.70 2.87
N GLY A 70 -7.44 3.41 3.86
CA GLY A 70 -8.89 3.40 3.67
C GLY A 70 -9.42 4.76 3.22
N GLY A 71 -10.13 4.80 2.10
CA GLY A 71 -10.69 6.01 1.53
C GLY A 71 -12.22 6.09 1.57
N THR A 72 -12.93 4.97 1.71
CA THR A 72 -14.39 4.95 1.62
C THR A 72 -15.03 5.30 2.97
N SER A 73 -15.95 6.26 2.99
CA SER A 73 -16.69 6.62 4.21
C SER A 73 -17.73 5.53 4.58
N PRO A 74 -18.12 5.41 5.86
CA PRO A 74 -19.19 4.50 6.27
C PRO A 74 -20.50 4.73 5.52
N GLU A 75 -20.84 6.00 5.23
CA GLU A 75 -22.02 6.36 4.44
C GLU A 75 -21.93 5.85 3.00
N GLN A 76 -20.76 5.95 2.37
CA GLN A 76 -20.56 5.42 1.01
C GLN A 76 -20.68 3.90 0.96
N VAL A 77 -20.14 3.19 1.97
CA VAL A 77 -20.29 1.73 2.09
C VAL A 77 -21.75 1.35 2.27
N GLU A 78 -22.45 2.00 3.19
CA GLU A 78 -23.85 1.72 3.49
C GLU A 78 -24.75 2.02 2.28
N LYS A 79 -24.52 3.13 1.58
CA LYS A 79 -25.23 3.47 0.35
C LYS A 79 -25.02 2.40 -0.74
N ALA A 80 -23.78 1.98 -0.97
CA ALA A 80 -23.48 0.93 -1.95
C ALA A 80 -24.18 -0.39 -1.60
N ARG A 81 -24.24 -0.74 -0.30
CA ARG A 81 -24.96 -1.90 0.22
C ARG A 81 -26.47 -1.80 -0.04
N GLN A 82 -27.09 -0.66 0.27
CA GLN A 82 -28.52 -0.42 0.05
C GLN A 82 -28.91 -0.45 -1.43
N GLU A 83 -28.04 0.07 -2.30
CA GLU A 83 -28.22 0.10 -3.74
C GLU A 83 -27.83 -1.22 -4.43
N ASN A 84 -27.40 -2.24 -3.66
CA ASN A 84 -26.91 -3.53 -4.16
C ASN A 84 -25.86 -3.40 -5.28
N ARG A 85 -24.90 -2.49 -5.10
CA ARG A 85 -23.81 -2.24 -6.06
C ARG A 85 -22.45 -2.24 -5.37
N PRO A 86 -21.35 -2.50 -6.09
CA PRO A 86 -20.02 -2.39 -5.51
C PRO A 86 -19.68 -0.96 -5.09
N VAL A 87 -18.83 -0.84 -4.07
CA VAL A 87 -18.14 0.41 -3.74
C VAL A 87 -17.24 0.80 -4.93
N PRO A 88 -17.26 2.05 -5.41
CA PRO A 88 -16.38 2.49 -6.48
C PRO A 88 -14.90 2.27 -6.12
N SER A 89 -14.15 1.61 -7.00
CA SER A 89 -12.73 1.33 -6.84
C SER A 89 -11.87 2.36 -7.58
N ASN A 90 -10.54 2.28 -7.39
CA ASN A 90 -9.56 2.97 -8.25
C ASN A 90 -9.90 2.76 -9.75
N HIS A 91 -9.61 3.77 -10.58
CA HIS A 91 -9.97 3.87 -12.00
C HIS A 91 -11.47 4.01 -12.34
N SER A 92 -12.37 4.00 -11.36
CA SER A 92 -13.78 4.36 -11.59
C SER A 92 -13.95 5.88 -11.74
N PRO A 93 -14.82 6.38 -12.66
CA PRO A 93 -15.19 7.80 -12.69
C PRO A 93 -15.98 8.24 -11.45
N PHE A 94 -16.43 7.29 -10.62
CA PHE A 94 -17.15 7.54 -9.37
C PHE A 94 -16.27 7.36 -8.13
N PHE A 95 -14.97 7.11 -8.31
CA PHE A 95 -14.04 6.98 -7.19
C PHE A 95 -13.88 8.33 -6.49
N ALA A 96 -14.31 8.40 -5.23
CA ALA A 96 -14.28 9.62 -4.44
C ALA A 96 -13.96 9.29 -2.97
N PRO A 97 -12.68 9.21 -2.59
CA PRO A 97 -12.29 9.03 -1.19
C PRO A 97 -12.78 10.17 -0.29
N ALA A 98 -13.09 9.87 0.97
CA ALA A 98 -13.39 10.83 2.02
C ALA A 98 -12.13 11.66 2.35
N PRO A 99 -12.03 12.92 1.88
CA PRO A 99 -10.75 13.62 1.77
C PRO A 99 -10.10 13.88 3.13
N GLU A 100 -10.86 14.37 4.10
CA GLU A 100 -10.37 14.68 5.44
C GLU A 100 -9.77 13.45 6.13
N THR A 101 -10.47 12.31 6.07
CA THR A 101 -10.02 11.09 6.74
C THR A 101 -8.85 10.45 6.01
N SER A 102 -8.91 10.33 4.68
CA SER A 102 -7.87 9.65 3.90
C SER A 102 -6.55 10.40 3.92
N ILE A 103 -6.57 11.73 3.75
CA ILE A 103 -5.35 12.56 3.75
C ILE A 103 -4.70 12.55 5.12
N LYS A 104 -5.48 12.78 6.20
CA LYS A 104 -4.94 12.79 7.56
C LYS A 104 -4.37 11.43 7.96
N THR A 105 -5.07 10.35 7.60
CA THR A 105 -4.60 8.98 7.88
C THR A 105 -3.30 8.68 7.13
N GLY A 106 -3.25 8.99 5.83
CA GLY A 106 -2.06 8.79 5.00
C GLY A 106 -0.85 9.61 5.47
N ALA A 107 -1.06 10.88 5.84
CA ALA A 107 0.00 11.72 6.38
C ALA A 107 0.48 11.19 7.74
N LYS A 108 -0.44 10.80 8.63
CA LYS A 108 -0.11 10.32 9.98
C LYS A 108 0.63 8.98 9.93
N VAL A 109 0.21 8.02 9.11
CA VAL A 109 0.91 6.72 8.99
C VAL A 109 2.33 6.90 8.46
N LEU A 110 2.52 7.80 7.48
CA LEU A 110 3.85 8.10 6.95
C LEU A 110 4.73 8.77 8.00
N ALA A 111 4.21 9.78 8.69
CA ALA A 111 4.95 10.49 9.73
C ALA A 111 5.40 9.56 10.86
N ILE A 112 4.49 8.72 11.39
CA ILE A 112 4.84 7.71 12.41
C ILE A 112 5.92 6.77 11.88
N SER A 113 5.74 6.21 10.68
CA SER A 113 6.72 5.26 10.11
C SER A 113 8.12 5.87 9.98
N VAL A 114 8.21 7.14 9.59
CA VAL A 114 9.50 7.85 9.45
C VAL A 114 10.10 8.16 10.82
N LEU A 115 9.31 8.63 11.79
CA LEU A 115 9.81 8.95 13.13
C LEU A 115 10.35 7.70 13.84
N GLU A 116 9.58 6.59 13.81
CA GLU A 116 10.00 5.31 14.36
C GLU A 116 11.30 4.81 13.70
N LYS A 117 11.37 4.86 12.36
CA LYS A 117 12.57 4.37 11.68
C LYS A 117 13.79 5.27 11.86
N ALA A 118 13.57 6.58 12.00
CA ALA A 118 14.64 7.55 12.27
C ALA A 118 15.11 7.51 13.73
N GLY A 119 14.36 6.88 14.64
CA GLY A 119 14.66 6.85 16.07
C GLY A 119 14.58 8.23 16.72
N VAL A 120 13.62 9.05 16.26
CA VAL A 120 13.41 10.40 16.79
C VAL A 120 12.24 10.34 17.77
N ASP A 121 12.55 10.57 19.06
CA ASP A 121 11.57 10.73 20.14
C ASP A 121 10.77 12.04 20.02
#